data_AF-A0A3S0H410-F1
#
_entry.id   AF-A0A3S0H410-F1
#
_cell.length_a   1.000
_cell.length_b   1.000
_cell.length_c   1.000
_cell.angle_alpha   90.00
_cell.angle_beta   90.00
_cell.angle_gamma   90.00
#
_symmetry.space_group_name_H-M   'P 1'
#
loop_
_entity.id
_entity.type
_entity.pdbx_description
1 polymer ?
#
loop_
_entity_poly.entity_id
_entity_poly.type
_entity_poly.pdbx_seq_one_letter_code
_entity_poly.pdbx_strand_id
1 'polypeptide(L)'
;MTRYFLIAAAALLPLCSIGQAQAQTASTAQLESQLATEACQELTKQNTARPLAQLSPTEAMSTLQQTMIQVVMKHPQEVEKIMKANGADPSTAMREMGQRVATKLGADCPVAMALFTRMAEGNTGEASAADLSVSPEEQPLLIKLSTDICTDLSAQDAKKPLAKMPKAERMNLVQAMMEKHMKANQAALTKQYGPTFFQDMERIRAMGVKVGGLMAKQCPTQAAAFTRP
;
A
#
# COMPACT_ATOMS: atom_id res chain seq x y z
N MET A 1 72.66 41.48 -27.91
CA MET A 1 71.94 40.63 -26.94
C MET A 1 70.67 41.38 -26.54
N THR A 2 69.63 41.42 -27.37
CA THR A 2 68.54 40.42 -27.53
C THR A 2 67.78 40.20 -26.24
N ARG A 3 66.58 40.78 -26.09
CA ARG A 3 65.38 40.13 -25.52
C ARG A 3 64.10 40.71 -26.12
N TYR A 4 63.33 39.80 -26.71
CA TYR A 4 62.06 40.00 -27.40
C TYR A 4 60.87 40.05 -26.43
N PHE A 5 59.81 40.68 -26.93
CA PHE A 5 58.41 40.66 -26.49
C PHE A 5 57.87 39.27 -26.12
N LEU A 6 56.87 39.24 -25.22
CA LEU A 6 55.65 38.44 -25.38
C LEU A 6 54.57 38.94 -24.39
N ILE A 7 53.56 39.62 -24.95
CA ILE A 7 52.32 40.02 -24.27
C ILE A 7 51.36 38.85 -24.46
N ALA A 8 50.97 38.18 -23.37
CA ALA A 8 49.95 37.13 -23.39
C ALA A 8 48.59 37.74 -23.03
N ALA A 9 47.73 37.89 -24.03
CA ALA A 9 46.32 38.20 -23.87
C ALA A 9 45.58 36.95 -23.40
N ALA A 10 45.15 36.93 -22.13
CA ALA A 10 44.27 35.90 -21.60
C ALA A 10 42.81 36.25 -21.96
N ALA A 11 42.25 35.50 -22.90
CA ALA A 11 40.85 35.59 -23.31
C ALA A 11 39.91 35.13 -22.19
N LEU A 12 38.96 36.01 -21.84
CA LEU A 12 37.78 35.71 -21.03
C LEU A 12 36.84 34.81 -21.83
N LEU A 13 36.77 33.52 -21.48
CA LEU A 13 35.70 32.63 -21.95
C LEU A 13 34.56 32.66 -20.92
N PRO A 14 33.32 32.99 -21.33
CA PRO A 14 32.16 32.78 -20.49
C PRO A 14 31.88 31.28 -20.44
N LEU A 15 32.12 30.68 -19.28
CA LEU A 15 31.62 29.34 -18.97
C LEU A 15 30.08 29.42 -18.94
N CYS A 16 29.46 29.13 -20.09
CA CYS A 16 28.07 28.72 -20.15
C CYS A 16 27.96 27.39 -19.40
N SER A 17 27.73 27.46 -18.10
CA SER A 17 27.20 26.37 -17.30
C SER A 17 25.79 26.07 -17.81
N ILE A 18 25.69 25.27 -18.87
CA ILE A 18 24.46 24.56 -19.22
C ILE A 18 24.27 23.53 -18.12
N GLY A 19 23.70 23.97 -16.99
CA GLY A 19 23.08 23.08 -16.04
C GLY A 19 21.96 22.37 -16.77
N GLN A 20 22.22 21.15 -17.23
CA GLN A 20 21.17 20.21 -17.58
C GLN A 20 20.39 19.92 -16.29
N ALA A 21 19.42 20.78 -15.99
CA ALA A 21 18.30 20.41 -15.15
C ALA A 21 17.54 19.33 -15.93
N GLN A 22 18.03 18.10 -15.86
CA GLN A 22 17.17 16.94 -16.02
C GLN A 22 16.16 17.07 -14.88
N ALA A 23 15.04 17.72 -15.16
CA ALA A 23 13.84 17.60 -14.37
C ALA A 23 13.45 16.12 -14.46
N GLN A 24 14.03 15.32 -13.56
CA GLN A 24 13.63 13.94 -13.33
C GLN A 24 12.15 14.02 -13.00
N THR A 25 11.31 13.65 -13.96
CA THR A 25 9.92 13.31 -13.71
C THR A 25 9.96 12.14 -12.74
N ALA A 26 9.86 12.46 -11.45
CA ALA A 26 9.67 11.46 -10.43
C ALA A 26 8.47 10.61 -10.85
N SER A 27 8.71 9.33 -11.09
CA SER A 27 7.64 8.39 -11.38
C SER A 27 6.65 8.38 -10.23
N THR A 28 5.38 8.07 -10.50
CA THR A 28 4.33 7.94 -9.46
C THR A 28 4.80 7.09 -8.27
N ALA A 29 5.54 6.01 -8.52
CA ALA A 29 6.10 5.14 -7.48
C ALA A 29 7.19 5.83 -6.63
N GLN A 30 8.02 6.69 -7.22
CA GLN A 30 9.01 7.49 -6.49
C GLN A 30 8.33 8.51 -5.58
N LEU A 31 7.30 9.21 -6.08
CA LEU A 31 6.53 10.12 -5.23
C LEU A 31 5.86 9.35 -4.08
N GLU A 32 5.18 8.24 -4.36
CA GLU A 32 4.54 7.43 -3.31
C GLU A 32 5.53 6.95 -2.25
N SER A 33 6.74 6.54 -2.66
CA SER A 33 7.81 6.18 -1.73
C SER A 33 8.30 7.36 -0.90
N GLN A 34 8.41 8.53 -1.52
CA GLN A 34 8.80 9.76 -0.85
C GLN A 34 7.74 10.20 0.17
N LEU A 35 6.45 10.22 -0.23
CA LEU A 35 5.33 10.56 0.65
C LEU A 35 5.27 9.60 1.85
N ALA A 36 5.43 8.28 1.62
CA ALA A 36 5.46 7.30 2.72
C ALA A 36 6.64 7.55 3.69
N THR A 37 7.81 7.90 3.16
CA THR A 37 9.01 8.20 3.97
C THR A 37 8.81 9.46 4.80
N GLU A 38 8.33 10.54 4.19
CA GLU A 38 8.06 11.80 4.87
C GLU A 38 6.95 11.67 5.91
N ALA A 39 5.88 10.93 5.60
CA ALA A 39 4.82 10.61 6.56
C ALA A 39 5.38 9.80 7.74
N CYS A 40 6.26 8.83 7.50
CA CYS A 40 6.90 8.09 8.58
C CYS A 40 7.76 8.97 9.49
N GLN A 41 8.54 9.88 8.90
CA GLN A 41 9.35 10.84 9.66
C GLN A 41 8.47 11.75 10.53
N GLU A 42 7.39 12.27 9.96
CA GLU A 42 6.45 13.14 10.68
C GLU A 42 5.72 12.37 11.79
N LEU A 43 5.24 11.16 11.53
CA LEU A 43 4.65 10.29 12.57
C LEU A 43 5.65 9.93 13.66
N THR A 44 6.92 9.69 13.31
CA THR A 44 7.98 9.40 14.30
C THR A 44 8.20 10.60 15.21
N LYS A 45 8.27 11.80 14.63
CA LYS A 45 8.38 13.06 15.38
C LYS A 45 7.18 13.24 16.31
N GLN A 46 5.97 13.08 15.81
CA GLN A 46 4.75 13.17 16.63
C GLN A 46 4.73 12.12 17.75
N ASN A 47 5.17 10.89 17.46
CA ASN A 47 5.25 9.80 18.43
C ASN A 47 6.20 10.13 19.61
N THR A 48 7.24 10.94 19.40
CA THR A 48 8.11 11.39 20.50
C THR A 48 7.43 12.39 21.43
N ALA A 49 6.54 13.23 20.90
CA ALA A 49 5.80 14.23 21.68
C ALA A 49 4.58 13.60 22.38
N ARG A 50 3.87 12.71 21.68
CA ARG A 50 2.70 11.99 22.18
C ARG A 50 2.71 10.57 21.57
N PRO A 51 2.89 9.52 22.38
CA PRO A 51 2.93 8.15 21.86
C PRO A 51 1.67 7.81 21.05
N LEU A 52 1.84 7.44 19.78
CA LEU A 52 0.73 7.13 18.87
C LEU A 52 -0.10 5.94 19.33
N ALA A 53 0.52 5.02 20.07
CA ALA A 53 -0.14 3.86 20.68
C ALA A 53 -1.15 4.24 21.79
N GLN A 54 -1.10 5.47 22.31
CA GLN A 54 -2.03 5.98 23.32
C GLN A 54 -3.16 6.83 22.74
N LEU A 55 -3.17 7.05 21.42
CA LEU A 55 -4.25 7.77 20.78
C LEU A 55 -5.54 6.96 20.82
N SER A 56 -6.65 7.66 21.02
CA SER A 56 -7.94 7.08 20.70
C SER A 56 -8.04 6.82 19.19
N PRO A 57 -8.96 5.97 18.74
CA PRO A 57 -9.07 5.61 17.33
C PRO A 57 -9.41 6.79 16.41
N THR A 58 -10.27 7.71 16.87
CA THR A 58 -10.60 8.95 16.15
C THR A 58 -9.41 9.90 16.09
N GLU A 59 -8.63 10.00 17.17
CA GLU A 59 -7.39 10.76 17.20
C GLU A 59 -6.35 10.15 16.24
N ALA A 60 -6.21 8.83 16.23
CA ALA A 60 -5.29 8.14 15.33
C ALA A 60 -5.65 8.38 13.84
N MET A 61 -6.95 8.35 13.51
CA MET A 61 -7.45 8.69 12.17
C MET A 61 -7.16 10.15 11.82
N SER A 62 -7.47 11.08 12.72
CA SER A 62 -7.20 12.51 12.51
C SER A 62 -5.70 12.77 12.33
N THR A 63 -4.85 12.16 13.16
CA THR A 63 -3.39 12.24 13.05
C THR A 63 -2.89 11.71 11.71
N LEU A 64 -3.40 10.56 11.23
CA LEU A 64 -3.03 10.06 9.91
C LEU A 64 -3.43 11.04 8.81
N GLN A 65 -4.69 11.49 8.81
CA GLN A 65 -5.21 12.40 7.80
C GLN A 65 -4.44 13.71 7.75
N GLN A 66 -4.17 14.32 8.92
CA GLN A 66 -3.38 15.54 9.02
C GLN A 66 -1.96 15.33 8.49
N THR A 67 -1.32 14.22 8.87
CA THR A 67 0.03 13.90 8.39
C THR A 67 0.05 13.74 6.87
N MET A 68 -0.91 13.00 6.32
CA MET A 68 -1.01 12.79 4.88
C MET A 68 -1.27 14.10 4.12
N ILE A 69 -2.15 14.96 4.63
CA ILE A 69 -2.42 16.29 4.05
C ILE A 69 -1.14 17.15 4.07
N GLN A 70 -0.46 17.22 5.21
CA GLN A 70 0.77 18.01 5.34
C GLN A 70 1.87 17.53 4.39
N VAL A 71 2.02 16.22 4.23
CA VAL A 71 3.02 15.63 3.35
C VAL A 71 2.66 15.87 1.89
N VAL A 72 1.41 15.62 1.47
CA VAL A 72 0.93 15.91 0.11
C VAL A 72 1.08 17.38 -0.25
N MET A 73 0.80 18.30 0.69
CA MET A 73 0.95 19.74 0.49
C MET A 73 2.39 20.20 0.25
N LYS A 74 3.40 19.39 0.60
CA LYS A 74 4.81 19.68 0.28
C LYS A 74 5.16 19.36 -1.18
N HIS A 75 4.32 18.61 -1.89
CA HIS A 75 4.55 18.13 -3.26
C HIS A 75 3.39 18.48 -4.22
N PRO A 76 2.94 19.75 -4.29
CA PRO A 76 1.74 20.11 -5.03
C PRO A 76 1.88 19.88 -6.54
N GLN A 77 3.08 20.07 -7.10
CA GLN A 77 3.31 19.93 -8.54
C GLN A 77 3.32 18.46 -8.99
N GLU A 78 3.89 17.58 -8.16
CA GLU A 78 3.97 16.15 -8.40
C GLU A 78 2.58 15.51 -8.29
N VAL A 79 1.80 15.94 -7.29
CA VAL A 79 0.41 15.52 -7.12
C VAL A 79 -0.43 15.98 -8.32
N GLU A 80 -0.31 17.24 -8.74
CA GLU A 80 -1.02 17.76 -9.92
C GLU A 80 -0.66 16.97 -11.20
N LYS A 81 0.62 16.62 -11.37
CA LYS A 81 1.08 15.77 -12.50
C LYS A 81 0.42 14.40 -12.47
N ILE A 82 0.34 13.75 -11.32
CA ILE A 82 -0.34 12.45 -11.16
C ILE A 82 -1.83 12.57 -11.48
N MET A 83 -2.48 13.64 -11.03
CA MET A 83 -3.89 13.89 -11.30
C MET A 83 -4.14 14.08 -12.80
N LYS A 84 -3.29 14.84 -13.49
CA LYS A 84 -3.38 15.04 -14.95
C LYS A 84 -3.06 13.78 -15.75
N ALA A 85 -2.08 12.99 -15.31
CA ALA A 85 -1.60 11.82 -16.04
C ALA A 85 -2.59 10.65 -16.02
N ASN A 86 -3.39 10.51 -14.96
CA ASN A 86 -4.27 9.35 -14.82
C ASN A 86 -5.59 9.48 -15.61
N GLY A 87 -5.94 10.65 -16.13
CA GLY A 87 -7.22 10.89 -16.84
C GLY A 87 -8.49 10.53 -16.04
N ALA A 88 -8.29 10.15 -14.78
CA ALA A 88 -9.29 9.68 -13.85
C ALA A 88 -9.81 10.85 -13.03
N ASP A 89 -10.99 10.67 -12.46
CA ASP A 89 -11.54 11.56 -11.45
C ASP A 89 -10.49 11.84 -10.34
N PRO A 90 -10.17 13.12 -10.06
CA PRO A 90 -9.26 13.56 -9.00
C PRO A 90 -9.40 12.80 -7.68
N SER A 91 -10.64 12.55 -7.25
CA SER A 91 -10.93 11.87 -5.99
C SER A 91 -10.47 10.40 -6.04
N THR A 92 -10.73 9.73 -7.16
CA THR A 92 -10.29 8.35 -7.38
C THR A 92 -8.76 8.23 -7.39
N ALA A 93 -8.06 9.10 -8.12
CA ALA A 93 -6.59 9.08 -8.19
C ALA A 93 -5.95 9.32 -6.80
N MET A 94 -6.48 10.28 -6.04
CA MET A 94 -6.02 10.57 -4.68
C MET A 94 -6.27 9.42 -3.71
N ARG A 95 -7.44 8.78 -3.81
CA ARG A 95 -7.77 7.60 -2.99
C ARG A 95 -6.81 6.45 -3.25
N GLU A 96 -6.53 6.15 -4.51
CA GLU A 96 -5.62 5.05 -4.87
C GLU A 96 -4.18 5.33 -4.45
N MET A 97 -3.70 6.56 -4.66
CA MET A 97 -2.39 6.99 -4.16
C MET A 97 -2.34 6.88 -2.64
N GLY A 98 -3.37 7.37 -1.93
CA GLY A 98 -3.49 7.27 -0.48
C GLY A 98 -3.42 5.82 0.02
N GLN A 99 -4.08 4.88 -0.66
CA GLN A 99 -4.01 3.45 -0.33
C GLN A 99 -2.61 2.87 -0.52
N ARG A 100 -1.93 3.20 -1.62
CA ARG A 100 -0.57 2.72 -1.88
C ARG A 100 0.44 3.28 -0.88
N VAL A 101 0.34 4.58 -0.58
CA VAL A 101 1.17 5.23 0.45
C VAL A 101 0.89 4.65 1.82
N ALA A 102 -0.38 4.46 2.22
CA ALA A 102 -0.73 3.85 3.51
C ALA A 102 -0.21 2.41 3.64
N THR A 103 -0.30 1.62 2.56
CA THR A 103 0.24 0.25 2.52
C THR A 103 1.75 0.25 2.72
N LYS A 104 2.46 1.11 2.00
CA LYS A 104 3.92 1.25 2.11
C LYS A 104 4.32 1.75 3.49
N LEU A 105 3.60 2.73 4.01
CA LEU A 105 3.79 3.27 5.34
C LEU A 105 3.61 2.18 6.41
N GLY A 106 2.59 1.32 6.29
CA GLY A 106 2.38 0.19 7.20
C GLY A 106 3.48 -0.88 7.14
N ALA A 107 4.10 -1.06 5.97
CA ALA A 107 5.20 -2.02 5.79
C ALA A 107 6.54 -1.49 6.30
N ASP A 108 6.84 -0.21 6.03
CA ASP A 108 8.17 0.36 6.21
C ASP A 108 8.30 1.21 7.50
N CYS A 109 7.19 1.51 8.18
CA CYS A 109 7.16 2.42 9.34
C CYS A 109 6.53 1.78 10.59
N PRO A 110 7.34 1.32 11.56
CA PRO A 110 6.84 0.69 12.79
C PRO A 110 5.88 1.58 13.60
N VAL A 111 6.13 2.89 13.66
CA VAL A 111 5.25 3.82 14.39
C VAL A 111 3.88 3.99 13.71
N ALA A 112 3.82 3.85 12.39
CA ALA A 112 2.56 3.88 11.67
C ALA A 112 1.74 2.62 11.90
N MET A 113 2.38 1.46 12.10
CA MET A 113 1.65 0.23 12.50
C MET A 113 0.88 0.42 13.81
N ALA A 114 1.46 1.10 14.80
CA ALA A 114 0.75 1.40 16.05
C ALA A 114 -0.49 2.26 15.79
N LEU A 115 -0.36 3.28 14.94
CA LEU A 115 -1.46 4.14 14.51
C LEU A 115 -2.56 3.35 13.78
N PHE A 116 -2.19 2.49 12.82
CA PHE A 116 -3.13 1.62 12.11
C PHE A 116 -3.86 0.67 13.05
N THR A 117 -3.16 0.15 14.06
CA THR A 117 -3.75 -0.71 15.10
C THR A 117 -4.79 0.07 15.92
N ARG A 118 -4.49 1.31 16.34
CA ARG A 118 -5.47 2.16 17.06
C ARG A 118 -6.71 2.45 16.23
N MET A 119 -6.53 2.79 14.95
CA MET A 119 -7.67 3.02 14.07
C MET A 119 -8.52 1.76 13.87
N ALA A 120 -7.89 0.58 13.83
CA ALA A 120 -8.62 -0.68 13.79
C ALA A 120 -9.42 -0.93 15.09
N GLU A 121 -8.92 -0.47 16.24
CA GLU A 121 -9.56 -0.69 17.56
C GLU A 121 -10.86 0.11 17.78
N GLY A 122 -11.07 1.28 17.17
CA GLY A 122 -12.29 2.09 17.40
C GLY A 122 -13.26 2.22 16.25
N ASN A 123 -13.01 1.51 15.15
CA ASN A 123 -14.04 1.32 14.13
C ASN A 123 -15.01 0.18 14.49
N THR A 124 -15.14 -0.17 15.79
CA THR A 124 -16.17 -1.08 16.29
C THR A 124 -17.59 -0.48 16.29
N GLY A 125 -17.75 0.77 15.87
CA GLY A 125 -19.04 1.43 15.68
C GLY A 125 -19.13 2.16 14.33
N GLU A 126 -19.98 1.66 13.45
CA GLU A 126 -20.69 2.42 12.39
C GLU A 126 -19.98 2.84 11.07
N ALA A 127 -18.75 2.43 10.76
CA ALA A 127 -18.27 2.50 9.37
C ALA A 127 -17.33 1.34 9.01
N SER A 128 -17.78 0.53 8.05
CA SER A 128 -17.15 -0.60 7.35
C SER A 128 -15.61 -0.59 7.25
N ALA A 129 -14.93 -0.84 8.37
CA ALA A 129 -13.72 -1.64 8.38
C ALA A 129 -14.22 -3.08 8.42
N ALA A 130 -13.85 -3.88 7.42
CA ALA A 130 -14.12 -5.32 7.44
C ALA A 130 -13.76 -5.84 8.83
N ASP A 131 -14.76 -6.29 9.58
CA ASP A 131 -14.54 -6.98 10.84
C ASP A 131 -13.47 -8.05 10.56
N LEU A 132 -12.27 -7.86 11.10
CA LEU A 132 -11.16 -8.80 10.89
C LEU A 132 -11.27 -9.98 11.84
N SER A 133 -12.19 -9.91 12.80
CA SER A 133 -12.50 -11.02 13.67
C SER A 133 -13.27 -12.06 12.86
N VAL A 134 -12.79 -13.29 12.95
CA VAL A 134 -13.49 -14.44 12.40
C VAL A 134 -14.41 -14.93 13.51
N SER A 135 -15.73 -14.85 13.29
CA SER A 135 -16.67 -15.32 14.29
C SER A 135 -16.50 -16.84 14.49
N PRO A 136 -16.83 -17.38 15.68
CA PRO A 136 -16.76 -18.82 15.92
C PRO A 136 -17.53 -19.65 14.88
N GLU A 137 -18.63 -19.11 14.37
CA GLU A 137 -19.48 -19.75 13.35
C GLU A 137 -18.84 -19.72 11.97
N GLU A 138 -18.17 -18.62 11.60
CA GLU A 138 -17.48 -18.49 10.31
C GLU A 138 -16.18 -19.31 10.27
N GLN A 139 -15.55 -19.51 11.44
CA GLN A 139 -14.20 -20.02 11.57
C GLN A 139 -13.93 -21.33 10.80
N PRO A 140 -14.78 -22.36 10.86
CA PRO A 140 -14.52 -23.62 10.13
C PRO A 140 -14.47 -23.41 8.62
N LEU A 141 -15.37 -22.59 8.08
CA LEU A 141 -15.45 -22.31 6.65
C LEU A 141 -14.26 -21.46 6.18
N LEU A 142 -13.93 -20.40 6.92
CA LEU A 142 -12.83 -19.51 6.54
C LEU A 142 -11.46 -20.17 6.70
N ILE A 143 -11.27 -21.01 7.72
CA ILE A 143 -10.06 -21.85 7.85
C ILE A 143 -9.95 -22.75 6.63
N LYS A 144 -11.02 -23.49 6.29
CA LYS A 144 -11.02 -24.37 5.12
C LYS A 144 -10.64 -23.61 3.84
N LEU A 145 -11.27 -22.47 3.57
CA LEU A 145 -10.95 -21.64 2.40
C LEU A 145 -9.49 -21.20 2.39
N SER A 146 -8.98 -20.68 3.51
CA SER A 146 -7.58 -20.25 3.61
C SER A 146 -6.60 -21.42 3.40
N THR A 147 -6.89 -22.61 3.94
CA THR A 147 -6.07 -23.81 3.79
C THR A 147 -6.08 -24.30 2.34
N ASP A 148 -7.25 -24.35 1.69
CA ASP A 148 -7.39 -24.76 0.29
C ASP A 148 -6.62 -23.80 -0.64
N ILE A 149 -6.70 -22.49 -0.41
CA ILE A 149 -5.95 -21.47 -1.16
C ILE A 149 -4.45 -21.61 -0.89
N CYS A 150 -4.03 -21.71 0.37
CA CYS A 150 -2.62 -21.89 0.74
C CYS A 150 -2.00 -23.14 0.08
N THR A 151 -2.77 -24.23 -0.01
CA THR A 151 -2.35 -25.48 -0.66
C THR A 151 -2.10 -25.27 -2.15
N ASP A 152 -3.05 -24.65 -2.84
CA ASP A 152 -2.92 -24.35 -4.28
C ASP A 152 -1.77 -23.37 -4.54
N LEU A 153 -1.62 -22.32 -3.71
CA LEU A 153 -0.51 -21.36 -3.82
C LEU A 153 0.84 -22.04 -3.61
N SER A 154 0.96 -22.94 -2.64
CA SER A 154 2.19 -23.70 -2.39
C SER A 154 2.54 -24.59 -3.60
N ALA A 155 1.54 -25.23 -4.21
CA ALA A 155 1.73 -26.03 -5.41
C ALA A 155 2.17 -25.18 -6.63
N GLN A 156 1.69 -23.93 -6.73
CA GLN A 156 2.14 -23.00 -7.77
C GLN A 156 3.56 -22.48 -7.50
N ASP A 157 3.85 -22.10 -6.26
CA ASP A 157 5.16 -21.60 -5.83
C ASP A 157 6.28 -22.63 -6.10
N ALA A 158 5.98 -23.91 -5.94
CA ALA A 158 6.89 -25.01 -6.27
C ALA A 158 7.21 -25.12 -7.78
N LYS A 159 6.30 -24.69 -8.66
CA LYS A 159 6.49 -24.70 -10.13
C LYS A 159 7.14 -23.41 -10.62
N LYS A 160 6.66 -22.28 -10.12
CA LYS A 160 7.12 -20.93 -10.45
C LYS A 160 7.08 -20.11 -9.16
N PRO A 161 8.25 -19.76 -8.58
CA PRO A 161 8.28 -19.02 -7.34
C PRO A 161 7.46 -17.73 -7.42
N LEU A 162 6.47 -17.58 -6.55
CA LEU A 162 5.53 -16.45 -6.52
C LEU A 162 6.31 -15.14 -6.41
N ALA A 163 7.34 -15.10 -5.58
CA ALA A 163 8.19 -13.91 -5.40
C ALA A 163 8.89 -13.44 -6.70
N LYS A 164 9.05 -14.31 -7.70
CA LYS A 164 9.65 -13.98 -9.01
C LYS A 164 8.61 -13.59 -10.07
N MET A 165 7.31 -13.74 -9.78
CA MET A 165 6.24 -13.31 -10.67
C MET A 165 6.06 -11.78 -10.59
N PRO A 166 5.72 -11.10 -11.70
CA PRO A 166 5.26 -9.72 -11.68
C PRO A 166 4.05 -9.57 -10.75
N LYS A 167 3.95 -8.43 -10.06
CA LYS A 167 2.87 -8.16 -9.11
C LYS A 167 1.48 -8.39 -9.71
N ALA A 168 1.22 -7.91 -10.93
CA ALA A 168 -0.07 -8.12 -11.60
C ALA A 168 -0.39 -9.61 -11.82
N GLU A 169 0.61 -10.41 -12.22
CA GLU A 169 0.44 -11.86 -12.41
C GLU A 169 0.14 -12.56 -11.07
N ARG A 170 0.83 -12.17 -9.99
CA ARG A 170 0.54 -12.65 -8.62
C ARG A 170 -0.90 -12.32 -8.22
N MET A 171 -1.33 -11.07 -8.39
CA MET A 171 -2.67 -10.63 -7.99
C MET A 171 -3.76 -11.38 -8.75
N ASN A 172 -3.57 -11.60 -10.05
CA ASN A 172 -4.49 -12.40 -10.86
C ASN A 172 -4.55 -13.86 -10.39
N LEU A 173 -3.40 -14.45 -10.01
CA LEU A 173 -3.36 -15.82 -9.50
C LEU A 173 -4.16 -15.97 -8.20
N VAL A 174 -3.95 -15.09 -7.22
CA VAL A 174 -4.67 -15.18 -5.94
C VAL A 174 -6.15 -14.89 -6.12
N GLN A 175 -6.52 -13.96 -7.01
CA GLN A 175 -7.93 -13.71 -7.36
C GLN A 175 -8.58 -14.95 -7.98
N ALA A 176 -7.92 -15.59 -8.95
CA ALA A 176 -8.44 -16.80 -9.59
C ALA A 176 -8.59 -17.96 -8.59
N MET A 177 -7.67 -18.10 -7.64
CA MET A 177 -7.79 -19.09 -6.56
C MET A 177 -8.95 -18.78 -5.62
N MET A 178 -9.11 -17.52 -5.23
CA MET A 178 -10.25 -17.09 -4.42
C MET A 178 -11.57 -17.41 -5.13
N GLU A 179 -11.71 -17.03 -6.40
CA GLU A 179 -12.92 -17.33 -7.20
C GLU A 179 -13.19 -18.83 -7.33
N LYS A 180 -12.16 -19.64 -7.61
CA LYS A 180 -12.25 -21.11 -7.66
C LYS A 180 -12.80 -21.67 -6.35
N HIS A 181 -12.23 -21.27 -5.22
CA HIS A 181 -12.59 -21.80 -3.91
C HIS A 181 -13.92 -21.24 -3.39
N MET A 182 -14.27 -19.99 -3.71
CA MET A 182 -15.60 -19.45 -3.46
C MET A 182 -16.68 -20.22 -4.22
N LYS A 183 -16.44 -20.52 -5.50
CA LYS A 183 -17.36 -21.32 -6.33
C LYS A 183 -17.50 -22.75 -5.78
N ALA A 184 -16.39 -23.39 -5.41
CA ALA A 184 -16.40 -24.74 -4.84
C ALA A 184 -17.15 -24.82 -3.50
N ASN A 185 -17.14 -23.74 -2.71
CA ASN A 185 -17.79 -23.66 -1.40
C ASN A 185 -19.07 -22.82 -1.43
N GLN A 186 -19.68 -22.59 -2.61
CA GLN A 186 -20.81 -21.68 -2.78
C GLN A 186 -21.98 -21.99 -1.86
N ALA A 187 -22.36 -23.27 -1.73
CA ALA A 187 -23.48 -23.66 -0.86
C ALA A 187 -23.20 -23.35 0.63
N ALA A 188 -21.96 -23.59 1.09
CA ALA A 188 -21.56 -23.29 2.46
C ALA A 188 -21.51 -21.79 2.72
N LEU A 189 -20.98 -21.02 1.76
CA LEU A 189 -20.95 -19.55 1.81
C LEU A 189 -22.36 -18.97 1.83
N THR A 190 -23.27 -19.44 0.98
CA THR A 190 -24.68 -19.03 0.99
C THR A 190 -25.37 -19.39 2.31
N LYS A 191 -25.06 -20.55 2.89
CA LYS A 191 -25.61 -20.93 4.21
C LYS A 191 -25.10 -20.02 5.33
N GLN A 192 -23.81 -19.67 5.31
CA GLN A 192 -23.17 -18.85 6.34
C GLN A 192 -23.53 -17.36 6.22
N TYR A 193 -23.52 -16.83 4.99
CA TYR A 193 -23.64 -15.39 4.70
C TYR A 193 -24.99 -15.00 4.07
N GLY A 194 -25.85 -15.95 3.76
CA GLY A 194 -27.15 -15.70 3.15
C GLY A 194 -27.14 -15.70 1.61
N PRO A 195 -28.33 -15.74 0.98
CA PRO A 195 -28.49 -15.95 -0.47
C PRO A 195 -27.98 -14.79 -1.34
N THR A 196 -27.90 -13.58 -0.77
CA THR A 196 -27.43 -12.38 -1.48
C THR A 196 -25.93 -12.15 -1.35
N PHE A 197 -25.19 -13.01 -0.64
CA PHE A 197 -23.76 -12.81 -0.39
C PHE A 197 -22.95 -12.57 -1.66
N PHE A 198 -23.20 -13.34 -2.72
CA PHE A 198 -22.49 -13.22 -4.00
C PHE A 198 -22.86 -11.97 -4.81
N GLN A 199 -23.85 -11.20 -4.38
CA GLN A 199 -24.28 -9.95 -5.00
C GLN A 199 -23.73 -8.73 -4.23
N ASP A 200 -23.11 -8.96 -3.08
CA ASP A 200 -22.62 -7.91 -2.18
C ASP A 200 -21.08 -7.88 -2.19
N MET A 201 -20.53 -7.01 -3.04
CA MET A 201 -19.08 -6.85 -3.22
C MET A 201 -18.36 -6.39 -1.94
N GLU A 202 -19.06 -5.68 -1.06
CA GLU A 202 -18.49 -5.23 0.20
C GLU A 202 -18.30 -6.40 1.16
N ARG A 203 -19.31 -7.27 1.27
CA ARG A 203 -19.23 -8.50 2.07
C ARG A 203 -18.23 -9.50 1.52
N ILE A 204 -18.14 -9.63 0.19
CA ILE A 204 -17.10 -10.45 -0.46
C ILE A 204 -15.71 -9.92 -0.12
N ARG A 205 -15.50 -8.60 -0.22
CA ARG A 205 -14.22 -7.98 0.16
C ARG A 205 -13.91 -8.22 1.62
N ALA A 206 -14.87 -8.02 2.53
CA ALA A 206 -14.67 -8.24 3.97
C ALA A 206 -14.26 -9.68 4.29
N MET A 207 -14.95 -10.67 3.71
CA MET A 207 -14.57 -12.08 3.81
C MET A 207 -13.16 -12.32 3.24
N GLY A 208 -12.84 -11.73 2.08
CA GLY A 208 -11.52 -11.83 1.46
C GLY A 208 -10.39 -11.33 2.36
N VAL A 209 -10.61 -10.25 3.12
CA VAL A 209 -9.64 -9.75 4.10
C VAL A 209 -9.47 -10.73 5.28
N LYS A 210 -10.58 -11.29 5.80
CA LYS A 210 -10.51 -12.34 6.85
C LYS A 210 -9.70 -13.56 6.39
N VAL A 211 -9.97 -14.05 5.17
CA VAL A 211 -9.25 -15.18 4.57
C VAL A 211 -7.77 -14.82 4.38
N GLY A 212 -7.45 -13.63 3.87
CA GLY A 212 -6.06 -13.17 3.72
C GLY A 212 -5.32 -13.10 5.06
N GLY A 213 -5.98 -12.65 6.12
CA GLY A 213 -5.44 -12.66 7.48
C GLY A 213 -5.15 -14.07 8.02
N LEU A 214 -6.03 -15.05 7.73
CA LEU A 214 -5.79 -16.45 8.06
C LEU A 214 -4.64 -17.05 7.25
N MET A 215 -4.55 -16.74 5.95
CA MET A 215 -3.46 -17.18 5.08
C MET A 215 -2.09 -16.67 5.56
N ALA A 216 -2.00 -15.43 6.05
CA ALA A 216 -0.77 -14.91 6.62
C ALA A 216 -0.22 -15.73 7.80
N LYS A 217 -1.11 -16.42 8.54
CA LYS A 217 -0.74 -17.34 9.63
C LYS A 217 -0.45 -18.76 9.12
N GLN A 218 -1.25 -19.26 8.19
CA GLN A 218 -1.17 -20.65 7.72
C GLN A 218 -0.08 -20.89 6.67
N CYS A 219 0.16 -19.93 5.78
CA CYS A 219 1.15 -20.00 4.71
C CYS A 219 1.95 -18.70 4.59
N PRO A 220 2.74 -18.33 5.62
CA PRO A 220 3.42 -17.02 5.71
C PRO A 220 4.36 -16.75 4.53
N THR A 221 5.04 -17.78 4.01
CA THR A 221 5.95 -17.63 2.86
C THR A 221 5.19 -17.20 1.60
N GLN A 222 4.07 -17.87 1.30
CA GLN A 222 3.24 -17.54 0.15
C GLN A 222 2.57 -16.19 0.35
N ALA A 223 2.02 -15.92 1.54
CA ALA A 223 1.40 -14.62 1.85
C ALA A 223 2.39 -13.45 1.69
N ALA A 224 3.64 -13.60 2.14
CA ALA A 224 4.68 -12.58 1.99
C ALA A 224 5.08 -12.31 0.53
N ALA A 225 4.81 -13.22 -0.41
CA ALA A 225 5.07 -12.98 -1.83
C ALA A 225 4.18 -11.88 -2.41
N PHE A 226 3.01 -11.61 -1.80
CA PHE A 226 2.05 -10.61 -2.28
C PHE A 226 2.26 -9.21 -1.69
N THR A 227 3.09 -9.08 -0.65
CA THR A 227 3.45 -7.79 -0.05
C THR A 227 4.70 -7.17 -0.69
N ARG A 228 5.45 -7.95 -1.47
CA ARG A 228 6.63 -7.46 -2.19
C ARG A 228 6.24 -6.63 -3.42
N PRO A 229 7.02 -5.58 -3.76
CA PRO A 229 6.80 -4.77 -4.95
C PRO A 229 6.83 -5.60 -6.24
#